data_AF-A0A445AHN1-F1
#
_entry.id   AF-A0A445AHN1-F1
#
_cell.length_a   1.000
_cell.length_b   1.000
_cell.length_c   1.000
_cell.angle_alpha   90.00
_cell.angle_beta   90.00
_cell.angle_gamma   90.00
#
_symmetry.space_group_name_H-M   'P 1'
#
loop_
_entity.id
_entity.type
_entity.pdbx_description
1 polymer ?
#
loop_
_entity_poly.entity_id
_entity_poly.type
_entity_poly.pdbx_seq_one_letter_code
_entity_poly.pdbx_strand_id
1 'polypeptide(L)'
;MAGSSETNRKEGNVPVEHECPLNLLFHDIWVRIATKVASNSIHDLFNMQASCKVFLDAASSEAVYQHATVRRLTEYFWIARRGIGIELLSKASTEGIVEAGYLSAVLLLCDHENQEEVHRGVEMLESILTSGEVKRCREFFADNFWER
;
A
#
# COMPACT_ATOMS: atom_id res chain seq x y z
N MET A 1 8.44 35.89 -59.31
CA MET A 1 9.75 35.30 -58.92
C MET A 1 9.71 35.21 -57.40
N ALA A 2 9.56 34.03 -56.81
CA ALA A 2 10.59 32.98 -56.63
C ALA A 2 11.52 33.32 -55.43
N GLY A 3 11.69 32.48 -54.41
CA GLY A 3 11.13 31.12 -54.20
C GLY A 3 11.37 30.59 -52.77
N SER A 4 11.30 29.27 -52.59
CA SER A 4 11.62 28.53 -51.34
C SER A 4 13.10 28.09 -51.33
N SER A 5 13.71 27.53 -50.27
CA SER A 5 13.17 26.96 -49.02
C SER A 5 14.14 27.30 -47.84
N GLU A 6 14.40 26.59 -46.72
CA GLU A 6 14.10 25.22 -46.25
C GLU A 6 14.10 25.15 -44.69
N THR A 7 13.67 24.04 -44.10
CA THR A 7 13.59 23.78 -42.65
C THR A 7 14.94 23.61 -41.95
N ASN A 8 14.94 23.73 -40.61
CA ASN A 8 15.68 22.80 -39.76
C ASN A 8 15.05 22.65 -38.36
N ARG A 9 15.01 21.42 -37.85
CA ARG A 9 14.54 21.09 -36.49
C ARG A 9 15.73 20.84 -35.58
N LYS A 10 15.68 21.34 -34.35
CA LYS A 10 16.19 20.64 -33.15
C LYS A 10 15.18 20.90 -32.02
N GLU A 11 14.33 19.93 -31.70
CA GLU A 11 14.63 18.75 -30.86
C GLU A 11 14.52 19.13 -29.39
N GLY A 12 13.48 18.60 -28.73
CA GLY A 12 13.03 19.06 -27.44
C GLY A 12 13.79 18.40 -26.30
N ASN A 13 14.53 19.20 -25.54
CA ASN A 13 15.02 18.79 -24.23
C ASN A 13 13.85 18.73 -23.24
N VAL A 14 13.15 17.60 -23.22
CA VAL A 14 12.47 17.13 -22.01
C VAL A 14 13.53 17.03 -20.92
N PRO A 15 13.33 17.58 -19.72
CA PRO A 15 14.21 17.30 -18.60
C PRO A 15 14.12 15.81 -18.27
N VAL A 16 15.12 15.04 -18.70
CA VAL A 16 15.35 13.70 -18.14
C VAL A 16 15.80 13.93 -16.72
N GLU A 17 14.90 13.72 -15.76
CA GLU A 17 15.24 13.72 -14.34
C GLU A 17 16.15 12.52 -14.07
N HIS A 18 17.45 12.77 -14.22
CA HIS A 18 18.51 11.84 -13.88
C HIS A 18 18.57 11.72 -12.35
N GLU A 19 17.71 10.86 -11.80
CA GLU A 19 17.85 10.43 -10.40
C GLU A 19 19.28 9.90 -10.20
N CYS A 20 20.05 10.57 -9.35
CA CYS A 20 21.42 10.18 -9.08
C CYS A 20 21.44 8.74 -8.56
N PRO A 21 22.33 7.85 -9.05
CA PRO A 21 22.40 6.46 -8.56
C PRO A 21 22.61 6.34 -7.04
N LEU A 22 23.20 7.37 -6.42
CA LEU A 22 23.31 7.50 -4.97
C LEU A 22 21.94 7.64 -4.28
N ASN A 23 20.99 8.38 -4.86
CA ASN A 23 19.65 8.57 -4.28
C ASN A 23 18.88 7.25 -4.24
N LEU A 24 18.97 6.44 -5.31
CA LEU A 24 18.39 5.09 -5.36
C LEU A 24 19.05 4.16 -4.33
N LEU A 25 20.39 4.18 -4.22
CA LEU A 25 21.12 3.41 -3.20
C LEU A 25 20.76 3.83 -1.77
N PHE A 26 20.58 5.13 -1.51
CA PHE A 26 20.10 5.61 -0.21
C PHE A 26 18.64 5.21 0.04
N HIS A 27 17.77 5.29 -0.98
CA HIS A 27 16.37 4.87 -0.87
C HIS A 27 16.26 3.38 -0.49
N ASP A 28 16.98 2.48 -1.15
CA ASP A 28 17.00 1.05 -0.81
C ASP A 28 17.45 0.77 0.63
N ILE A 29 18.40 1.56 1.15
CA ILE A 29 18.82 1.49 2.55
C ILE A 29 17.69 1.96 3.48
N TRP A 30 17.01 3.05 3.15
CA TRP A 30 15.86 3.55 3.92
C TRP A 30 14.65 2.60 3.87
N VAL A 31 14.38 1.95 2.74
CA VAL A 31 13.35 0.91 2.61
C VAL A 31 13.70 -0.26 3.54
N ARG A 32 14.93 -0.77 3.53
CA ARG A 32 15.36 -1.86 4.44
C ARG A 32 15.24 -1.47 5.92
N ILE A 33 15.55 -0.22 6.27
CA ILE A 33 15.37 0.31 7.62
C ILE A 33 13.87 0.38 7.96
N ALA A 34 13.04 0.94 7.09
CA ALA A 34 11.59 1.05 7.27
C ALA A 34 10.93 -0.34 7.39
N THR A 35 11.30 -1.30 6.55
CA THR A 35 10.95 -2.73 6.65
C THR A 35 11.28 -3.28 8.05
N LYS A 36 12.49 -3.00 8.57
CA LYS A 36 12.87 -3.47 9.91
C LYS A 36 12.08 -2.75 11.01
N VAL A 37 11.81 -1.45 10.88
CA VAL A 37 10.96 -0.68 11.80
C VAL A 37 9.53 -1.24 11.80
N ALA A 38 8.89 -1.40 10.64
CA ALA A 38 7.56 -1.99 10.48
C ALA A 38 7.47 -3.41 11.08
N SER A 39 8.51 -4.23 10.90
CA SER A 39 8.60 -5.58 11.49
C SER A 39 8.74 -5.58 13.02
N ASN A 40 9.00 -4.43 13.65
CA ASN A 40 9.12 -4.25 15.10
C ASN A 40 7.96 -3.44 15.69
N SER A 41 7.69 -2.23 15.20
CA SER A 41 6.78 -1.22 15.76
C SER A 41 6.11 -0.40 14.65
N ILE A 42 4.77 -0.40 14.62
CA ILE A 42 4.01 0.40 13.63
C ILE A 42 3.96 1.88 14.00
N HIS A 43 3.98 2.18 15.30
CA HIS A 43 4.08 3.55 15.82
C HIS A 43 5.38 4.22 15.36
N ASP A 44 6.50 3.50 15.38
CA ASP A 44 7.78 4.07 14.97
C ASP A 44 7.92 4.14 13.45
N LEU A 45 7.14 3.36 12.69
CA LEU A 45 6.97 3.55 11.26
C LEU A 45 6.23 4.87 10.96
N PHE A 46 5.17 5.20 11.73
CA PHE A 46 4.52 6.51 11.62
C PHE A 46 5.46 7.66 12.00
N ASN A 47 6.26 7.51 13.07
CA ASN A 47 7.27 8.51 13.44
C ASN A 47 8.33 8.71 12.35
N MET A 48 8.74 7.62 11.69
CA MET A 48 9.62 7.66 10.53
C MET A 48 8.95 8.40 9.35
N GLN A 49 7.73 8.03 8.96
CA GLN A 49 6.94 8.68 7.90
C GLN A 49 6.71 10.18 8.16
N ALA A 50 6.46 10.57 9.41
CA ALA A 50 6.18 11.96 9.80
C ALA A 50 7.43 12.86 9.84
N SER A 51 8.64 12.30 9.81
CA SER A 51 9.88 13.06 10.05
C SER A 51 10.43 13.81 8.84
N CYS A 52 10.42 13.21 7.65
CA CYS A 52 10.86 13.86 6.40
C CYS A 52 10.31 13.15 5.16
N LYS A 53 10.30 13.84 4.00
CA LYS A 53 9.78 13.28 2.74
C LYS A 53 10.51 12.00 2.32
N VAL A 54 11.84 11.95 2.42
CA VAL A 54 12.63 10.76 2.05
C VAL A 54 12.22 9.53 2.85
N PHE A 55 11.89 9.72 4.14
CA PHE A 55 11.42 8.63 5.00
C PHE A 55 9.95 8.30 4.74
N LEU A 56 9.10 9.29 4.41
CA LEU A 56 7.73 9.04 3.96
C LEU A 56 7.71 8.19 2.69
N ASP A 57 8.49 8.56 1.68
CA ASP A 57 8.57 7.88 0.39
C ASP A 57 9.08 6.44 0.58
N ALA A 58 10.22 6.26 1.27
CA ALA A 58 10.80 4.94 1.53
C ALA A 58 9.95 4.05 2.47
N ALA A 59 9.34 4.62 3.52
CA ALA A 59 8.42 3.91 4.41
C ALA A 59 7.01 3.74 3.83
N SER A 60 6.78 4.20 2.60
CA SER A 60 5.58 3.89 1.79
C SER A 60 5.90 2.88 0.67
N SER A 61 7.12 2.34 0.60
CA SER A 61 7.48 1.28 -0.33
C SER A 61 6.74 -0.02 -0.01
N GLU A 62 6.29 -0.72 -1.05
CA GLU A 62 5.58 -2.00 -1.00
C GLU A 62 6.30 -3.05 -0.13
N ALA A 63 7.63 -3.14 -0.24
CA ALA A 63 8.48 -4.05 0.55
C ALA A 63 8.47 -3.77 2.07
N VAL A 64 8.00 -2.60 2.50
CA VAL A 64 7.79 -2.28 3.92
C VAL A 64 6.48 -2.90 4.42
N TYR A 65 5.42 -2.81 3.61
CA TYR A 65 4.10 -3.35 3.95
C TYR A 65 4.05 -4.88 3.90
N GLN A 66 4.73 -5.52 2.93
CA GLN A 66 4.87 -6.98 2.88
C GLN A 66 5.56 -7.59 4.13
N HIS A 67 6.37 -6.79 4.83
CA HIS A 67 7.05 -7.19 6.06
C HIS A 67 6.41 -6.62 7.34
N ALA A 68 5.35 -5.82 7.22
CA ALA A 68 4.44 -5.53 8.31
C ALA A 68 3.49 -6.73 8.49
N THR A 69 3.43 -7.31 9.68
CA THR A 69 2.42 -8.34 9.96
C THR A 69 1.01 -7.76 9.81
N VAL A 70 0.04 -8.56 9.36
CA VAL A 70 -1.35 -8.10 9.14
C VAL A 70 -1.93 -7.43 10.39
N ARG A 71 -1.56 -7.91 11.59
CA ARG A 71 -1.86 -7.28 12.89
C ARG A 71 -1.42 -5.81 12.99
N ARG A 72 -0.27 -5.47 12.45
CA ARG A 72 0.22 -4.08 12.41
C ARG A 72 -0.40 -3.28 11.27
N LEU A 73 -0.83 -3.90 10.16
CA LEU A 73 -1.62 -3.21 9.11
C LEU A 73 -3.03 -2.81 9.60
N THR A 74 -3.55 -3.48 10.61
CA THR A 74 -4.84 -3.19 11.28
C THR A 74 -4.67 -2.19 12.43
N GLU A 75 -3.61 -2.29 13.24
CA GLU A 75 -3.19 -1.22 14.14
C GLU A 75 -2.97 0.09 13.34
N TYR A 76 -2.36 0.02 12.14
CA TYR A 76 -2.19 1.13 11.18
C TYR A 76 -3.53 1.68 10.65
N PHE A 77 -4.48 0.79 10.31
CA PHE A 77 -5.83 1.17 9.87
C PHE A 77 -6.58 1.97 10.95
N TRP A 78 -6.56 1.49 12.20
CA TRP A 78 -7.30 2.09 13.31
C TRP A 78 -6.71 3.43 13.78
N ILE A 79 -5.41 3.67 13.53
CA ILE A 79 -4.70 4.83 14.08
C ILE A 79 -4.71 6.08 13.17
N ALA A 80 -4.65 5.96 11.83
CA ALA A 80 -4.38 7.15 10.99
C ALA A 80 -5.06 7.27 9.62
N ARG A 81 -5.10 6.21 8.77
CA ARG A 81 -5.46 6.38 7.34
C ARG A 81 -6.25 5.21 6.75
N ARG A 82 -7.57 5.18 7.00
CA ARG A 82 -8.53 4.22 6.42
C ARG A 82 -8.36 4.00 4.91
N GLY A 83 -8.29 5.07 4.11
CA GLY A 83 -8.19 4.95 2.64
C GLY A 83 -6.91 4.24 2.16
N ILE A 84 -5.73 4.63 2.68
CA ILE A 84 -4.46 3.99 2.32
C ILE A 84 -4.41 2.54 2.84
N GLY A 85 -4.95 2.29 4.04
CA GLY A 85 -5.08 0.93 4.58
C GLY A 85 -5.91 0.01 3.67
N ILE A 86 -7.07 0.47 3.20
CA ILE A 86 -7.94 -0.27 2.28
C ILE A 86 -7.24 -0.52 0.93
N GLU A 87 -6.54 0.47 0.37
CA GLU A 87 -5.82 0.29 -0.90
C GLU A 87 -4.71 -0.77 -0.81
N LEU A 88 -3.92 -0.72 0.26
CA LEU A 88 -2.83 -1.69 0.51
C LEU A 88 -3.36 -3.10 0.75
N LEU A 89 -4.46 -3.25 1.52
CA LEU A 89 -5.11 -4.55 1.75
C LEU A 89 -5.74 -5.11 0.46
N SER A 90 -6.29 -4.24 -0.38
CA SER A 90 -6.81 -4.62 -1.70
C SER A 90 -5.70 -5.13 -2.63
N LYS A 91 -4.51 -4.51 -2.60
CA LYS A 91 -3.33 -4.96 -3.36
C LYS A 91 -2.80 -6.30 -2.86
N ALA A 92 -2.59 -6.44 -1.56
CA ALA A 92 -2.21 -7.72 -0.94
C ALA A 92 -3.21 -8.85 -1.27
N SER A 93 -4.51 -8.54 -1.33
CA SER A 93 -5.53 -9.50 -1.77
C SER A 93 -5.35 -9.95 -3.23
N THR A 94 -4.97 -9.05 -4.14
CA THR A 94 -4.73 -9.41 -5.56
C THR A 94 -3.48 -10.26 -5.78
N GLU A 95 -2.55 -10.25 -4.83
CA GLU A 95 -1.37 -11.14 -4.80
C GLU A 95 -1.66 -12.52 -4.15
N GLY A 96 -2.89 -12.74 -3.66
CA GLY A 96 -3.32 -14.00 -3.06
C GLY A 96 -3.25 -14.05 -1.53
N ILE A 97 -3.00 -12.93 -0.84
CA ILE A 97 -3.10 -12.84 0.63
C ILE A 97 -4.58 -12.73 1.01
N VAL A 98 -5.26 -13.87 1.06
CA VAL A 98 -6.73 -13.97 1.26
C VAL A 98 -7.18 -13.32 2.57
N GLU A 99 -6.36 -13.39 3.62
CA GLU A 99 -6.61 -12.75 4.90
C GLU A 99 -6.65 -11.21 4.79
N ALA A 100 -5.84 -10.61 3.91
CA ALA A 100 -5.89 -9.17 3.63
C ALA A 100 -7.13 -8.79 2.82
N GLY A 101 -7.56 -9.64 1.88
CA GLY A 101 -8.82 -9.49 1.15
C GLY A 101 -10.05 -9.53 2.07
N TYR A 102 -10.09 -10.50 3.00
CA TYR A 102 -11.17 -10.64 3.97
C TYR A 102 -11.25 -9.40 4.88
N LEU A 103 -10.10 -8.90 5.32
CA LEU A 103 -10.04 -7.66 6.09
C LEU A 103 -10.53 -6.45 5.28
N SER A 104 -10.03 -6.27 4.05
CA SER A 104 -10.49 -5.20 3.16
C SER A 104 -12.02 -5.24 3.00
N ALA A 105 -12.59 -6.41 2.72
CA ALA A 105 -14.03 -6.61 2.61
C ALA A 105 -14.80 -6.19 3.88
N VAL A 106 -14.36 -6.63 5.06
CA VAL A 106 -14.99 -6.23 6.34
C VAL A 106 -14.89 -4.72 6.58
N LEU A 107 -13.73 -4.11 6.30
CA LEU A 107 -13.50 -2.67 6.52
C LEU A 107 -14.23 -1.76 5.52
N LEU A 108 -14.51 -2.27 4.32
CA LEU A 108 -15.40 -1.67 3.34
C LEU A 108 -16.86 -1.73 3.81
N LEU A 109 -17.31 -2.88 4.32
CA LEU A 109 -18.67 -3.09 4.82
C LEU A 109 -18.99 -2.32 6.12
N CYS A 110 -17.99 -1.98 6.94
CA CYS A 110 -18.16 -1.21 8.17
C CYS A 110 -18.52 0.28 7.96
N ASP A 111 -18.41 0.81 6.75
CA ASP A 111 -18.81 2.18 6.42
C ASP A 111 -20.05 2.18 5.53
N HIS A 112 -21.19 2.55 6.09
CA HIS A 112 -22.45 2.57 5.37
C HIS A 112 -22.69 3.88 4.58
N GLU A 113 -21.81 4.89 4.72
CA GLU A 113 -21.96 6.18 4.03
C GLU A 113 -21.62 6.07 2.54
N ASN A 114 -20.60 5.28 2.18
CA ASN A 114 -20.21 5.07 0.77
C ASN A 114 -20.72 3.72 0.23
N GLN A 115 -21.83 3.76 -0.51
CA GLN A 115 -22.46 2.59 -1.13
C GLN A 115 -21.59 1.89 -2.20
N GLU A 116 -20.64 2.59 -2.83
CA GLU A 116 -19.68 1.98 -3.77
C GLU A 116 -18.68 1.10 -3.02
N GLU A 117 -18.13 1.60 -1.91
CA GLU A 117 -17.24 0.83 -1.03
C GLU A 117 -17.98 -0.37 -0.43
N VAL A 118 -19.22 -0.19 0.06
CA VAL A 118 -20.06 -1.30 0.55
C VAL A 118 -20.24 -2.37 -0.51
N HIS A 119 -20.59 -2.00 -1.75
CA HIS A 119 -20.78 -2.96 -2.84
C HIS A 119 -19.50 -3.74 -3.14
N ARG A 120 -18.36 -3.03 -3.27
CA ARG A 120 -17.02 -3.64 -3.46
C ARG A 120 -16.65 -4.56 -2.30
N GLY A 121 -17.06 -4.22 -1.08
CA GLY A 121 -16.90 -5.04 0.12
C GLY A 121 -17.73 -6.33 0.08
N VAL A 122 -18.96 -6.29 -0.44
CA VAL A 122 -19.79 -7.49 -0.68
C VAL A 122 -19.11 -8.41 -1.70
N GLU A 123 -18.70 -7.88 -2.86
CA GLU A 123 -18.06 -8.69 -3.92
C GLU A 123 -16.77 -9.38 -3.44
N MET A 124 -15.90 -8.64 -2.72
CA MET A 124 -14.70 -9.22 -2.12
C MET A 124 -15.03 -10.29 -1.08
N LEU A 125 -16.08 -10.10 -0.27
CA LEU A 125 -16.49 -11.10 0.71
C LEU A 125 -17.05 -12.35 0.03
N GLU A 126 -17.94 -12.22 -0.96
CA GLU A 126 -18.53 -13.35 -1.69
C GLU A 126 -17.49 -14.19 -2.44
N SER A 127 -16.46 -13.55 -3.00
CA SER A 127 -15.29 -14.25 -3.58
C SER A 127 -14.55 -15.12 -2.55
N ILE A 128 -14.42 -14.64 -1.31
CA ILE A 128 -13.76 -15.38 -0.22
C ILE A 128 -14.70 -16.42 0.41
N LEU A 129 -16.02 -16.17 0.44
CA LEU A 129 -17.02 -17.15 0.83
C LEU A 129 -17.06 -18.34 -0.14
N THR A 130 -16.92 -18.09 -1.44
CA THR A 130 -16.93 -19.12 -2.49
C THR A 130 -15.60 -19.86 -2.64
N SER A 131 -14.46 -19.28 -2.25
CA SER A 131 -13.17 -19.99 -2.20
C SER A 131 -13.03 -20.97 -1.03
N GLY A 132 -13.86 -20.83 0.01
CA GLY A 132 -13.86 -21.70 1.20
C GLY A 132 -12.86 -21.30 2.31
N GLU A 133 -11.93 -20.38 2.02
CA GLU A 133 -10.87 -19.97 2.95
C GLU A 133 -11.39 -19.20 4.19
N VAL A 134 -12.67 -18.85 4.24
CA VAL A 134 -13.33 -18.11 5.34
C VAL A 134 -13.04 -18.66 6.73
N LYS A 135 -12.88 -19.99 6.87
CA LYS A 135 -12.54 -20.61 8.17
C LYS A 135 -11.15 -20.18 8.62
N ARG A 136 -10.14 -20.35 7.75
CA ARG A 136 -8.76 -19.91 7.94
C ARG A 136 -8.69 -18.40 8.19
N CYS A 137 -9.43 -17.60 7.43
CA CYS A 137 -9.50 -16.16 7.68
C CYS A 137 -10.02 -15.86 9.09
N ARG A 138 -11.19 -16.40 9.50
CA ARG A 138 -11.75 -16.16 10.84
C ARG A 138 -10.84 -16.63 11.97
N GLU A 139 -10.16 -17.75 11.81
CA GLU A 139 -9.17 -18.26 12.78
C GLU A 139 -7.97 -17.30 12.87
N PHE A 140 -7.40 -16.89 11.73
CA PHE A 140 -6.37 -15.86 11.67
C PHE A 140 -6.80 -14.54 12.34
N PHE A 141 -8.06 -14.12 12.18
CA PHE A 141 -8.58 -12.91 12.83
C PHE A 141 -8.79 -13.09 14.35
N ALA A 142 -9.22 -14.25 14.82
CA ALA A 142 -9.30 -14.53 16.26
C ALA A 142 -7.90 -14.47 16.90
N ASP A 143 -6.94 -15.22 16.34
CA ASP A 143 -5.58 -15.39 16.84
C ASP A 143 -4.76 -14.09 16.86
N ASN A 144 -5.05 -13.13 15.96
CA ASN A 144 -4.31 -11.87 15.85
C ASN A 144 -4.97 -10.67 16.52
N PHE A 145 -6.29 -10.69 16.79
CA PHE A 145 -7.05 -9.51 17.22
C PHE A 145 -7.95 -9.68 18.43
N TRP A 146 -8.36 -10.90 18.78
CA TRP A 146 -9.34 -11.10 19.85
C TRP A 146 -8.72 -11.63 21.16
N GLU A 147 -7.57 -12.31 21.10
CA GLU A 147 -6.82 -12.72 22.30
C GLU A 147 -5.58 -11.84 22.58
N ARG A 148 -5.79 -10.63 23.13
CA ARG A 148 -5.06 -10.07 24.29
C ARG A 148 -5.45 -8.64 24.66
#